data_AF-C9MZJ7-F1
#
_entry.id   AF-C9MZJ7-F1
#
_cell.length_a   1.000
_cell.length_b   1.000
_cell.length_c   1.000
_cell.angle_alpha   90.00
_cell.angle_beta   90.00
_cell.angle_gamma   90.00
#
_symmetry.space_group_name_H-M   'P 1'
#
loop_
_entity.id
_entity.type
_entity.pdbx_description
1 polymer ?
#
loop_
_entity_poly.entity_id
_entity_poly.type
_entity_poly.pdbx_seq_one_letter_code
_entity_poly.pdbx_strand_id
1 'polypeptide(L)'
;MIRIDRKEYLDFLVKSKDRQIIKVVSGVRRCGKSTLFEIYKDFLLENGVAKNQIISINFEDIDYEELTDYKKLYEYIKSKMIGDKKITYF
;
A
#
# COMPACT_ATOMS: atom_id res chain seq x y z
N MET A 1 7.56 -19.24 -7.23
CA MET A 1 6.26 -19.32 -6.53
C MET A 1 5.19 -18.83 -7.51
N ILE A 2 4.20 -19.67 -7.84
CA ILE A 2 3.14 -19.28 -8.79
C ILE A 2 2.25 -18.25 -8.09
N ARG A 3 2.28 -17.00 -8.55
CA ARG A 3 1.32 -15.97 -8.10
C ARG A 3 0.03 -16.16 -8.89
N ILE A 4 -1.04 -16.46 -8.18
CA ILE A 4 -2.38 -16.51 -8.79
C ILE A 4 -2.84 -15.07 -9.01
N ASP A 5 -3.18 -14.77 -10.25
CA ASP A 5 -3.63 -13.45 -10.64
C ASP A 5 -5.01 -13.15 -10.01
N ARG A 6 -5.12 -12.02 -9.29
CA ARG A 6 -6.32 -11.61 -8.55
C ARG A 6 -7.02 -10.46 -9.26
N LYS A 7 -7.30 -10.66 -10.54
CA LYS A 7 -7.73 -9.60 -11.47
C LYS A 7 -8.85 -8.72 -10.93
N GLU A 8 -9.94 -9.29 -10.40
CA GLU A 8 -11.07 -8.49 -9.89
C GLU A 8 -10.69 -7.58 -8.71
N TYR A 9 -9.91 -8.10 -7.76
CA TYR A 9 -9.46 -7.35 -6.58
C TYR A 9 -8.40 -6.30 -6.95
N LEU A 10 -7.52 -6.64 -7.88
CA LEU A 10 -6.55 -5.70 -8.42
C LEU A 10 -7.26 -4.57 -9.17
N ASP A 11 -8.22 -4.89 -10.04
CA ASP A 11 -9.01 -3.90 -10.79
C ASP A 11 -9.74 -2.92 -9.86
N PHE A 12 -10.24 -3.39 -8.72
CA PHE A 12 -10.83 -2.51 -7.69
C PHE A 12 -9.82 -1.47 -7.16
N LEU A 13 -8.59 -1.89 -6.87
CA LEU A 13 -7.53 -0.99 -6.41
C LEU A 13 -7.09 -0.04 -7.54
N VAL A 14 -6.89 -0.55 -8.75
CA VAL A 14 -6.43 0.21 -9.92
C VAL A 14 -7.43 1.30 -10.31
N LYS A 15 -8.74 1.00 -10.36
CA LYS A 15 -9.79 1.97 -10.70
C LYS A 15 -9.83 3.19 -9.77
N SER A 16 -9.28 3.06 -8.57
CA SER A 16 -9.30 4.09 -7.54
C SER A 16 -7.93 4.70 -7.25
N LYS A 17 -6.86 4.27 -7.94
CA LYS A 17 -5.46 4.69 -7.75
C LYS A 17 -5.30 6.22 -7.65
N ASP A 18 -5.85 6.96 -8.61
CA ASP A 18 -5.67 8.41 -8.72
C ASP A 18 -6.72 9.24 -7.98
N ARG A 19 -7.60 8.58 -7.23
CA ARG A 19 -8.60 9.23 -6.38
C ARG A 19 -8.02 9.42 -4.98
N GLN A 20 -8.18 10.61 -4.41
CA GLN A 20 -7.84 10.95 -3.02
C GLN A 20 -8.86 10.33 -2.04
N ILE A 21 -8.98 9.01 -2.08
CA ILE A 21 -9.82 8.23 -1.17
C ILE A 21 -8.96 7.16 -0.49
N ILE A 22 -9.31 6.81 0.74
CA ILE A 22 -8.70 5.68 1.46
C ILE A 22 -9.39 4.40 0.99
N LYS A 23 -8.60 3.36 0.68
CA LYS A 23 -9.10 2.06 0.25
C LYS A 23 -8.85 1.09 1.39
N VAL A 24 -9.89 0.40 1.83
CA VAL A 24 -9.80 -0.58 2.91
C VAL A 24 -10.08 -1.97 2.33
N VAL A 25 -9.09 -2.86 2.43
CA VAL A 25 -9.24 -4.27 2.04
C VAL A 25 -9.37 -5.11 3.32
N SER A 26 -10.58 -5.58 3.60
CA SER A 26 -10.87 -6.44 4.75
C SER A 26 -10.98 -7.92 4.35
N GLY A 27 -10.93 -8.83 5.32
CA GLY A 27 -11.12 -10.26 5.10
C GLY A 27 -10.43 -11.11 6.16
N VAL A 28 -10.76 -12.40 6.22
CA VAL A 28 -10.23 -13.34 7.21
C VAL A 28 -8.70 -13.50 7.16
N ARG A 29 -8.07 -13.90 8.27
CA ARG A 29 -6.63 -14.22 8.30
C ARG A 29 -6.31 -15.27 7.24
N ARG A 30 -5.15 -15.16 6.58
CA ARG A 30 -4.70 -16.06 5.49
C ARG A 30 -5.52 -16.03 4.19
N CYS A 31 -6.44 -15.07 3.97
CA CYS A 31 -7.10 -14.93 2.66
C CYS A 31 -6.21 -14.28 1.56
N GLY A 32 -4.94 -13.98 1.85
CA GLY A 32 -3.96 -13.46 0.88
C GLY A 32 -4.01 -11.96 0.62
N LYS A 33 -4.46 -11.15 1.60
CA LYS A 33 -4.43 -9.67 1.50
C LYS A 33 -3.02 -9.13 1.27
N SER A 34 -2.03 -9.60 2.03
CA SER A 34 -0.63 -9.17 1.86
C SER A 34 -0.14 -9.48 0.44
N THR A 35 -0.51 -10.64 -0.11
CA THR A 35 -0.20 -11.00 -1.50
C THR A 35 -0.88 -10.07 -2.51
N LEU A 36 -2.13 -9.65 -2.27
CA LEU A 36 -2.81 -8.65 -3.11
C LEU A 36 -2.09 -7.30 -3.10
N PHE A 37 -1.64 -6.82 -1.93
CA PHE A 37 -0.90 -5.57 -1.83
C PHE A 37 0.47 -5.65 -2.53
N GLU A 38 1.17 -6.79 -2.44
CA GLU A 38 2.41 -6.99 -3.22
C GLU A 38 2.15 -7.00 -4.73
N ILE A 39 1.09 -7.66 -5.21
CA ILE A 39 0.70 -7.61 -6.63
C ILE A 39 0.38 -6.17 -7.05
N TYR A 40 -0.34 -5.42 -6.22
CA TYR A 40 -0.69 -4.03 -6.52
C TYR A 40 0.54 -3.13 -6.54
N LYS A 41 1.48 -3.31 -5.60
CA LYS A 41 2.76 -2.60 -5.59
C LYS A 41 3.57 -2.86 -6.85
N ASP A 42 3.66 -4.11 -7.29
CA ASP A 42 4.36 -4.46 -8.54
C ASP A 42 3.67 -3.82 -9.76
N PHE A 43 2.34 -3.88 -9.83
CA PHE A 43 1.56 -3.17 -10.84
C PHE A 43 1.89 -1.66 -10.86
N LEU A 44 2.00 -1.02 -9.70
CA LEU A 44 2.32 0.42 -9.64
C LEU A 44 3.71 0.73 -10.16
N LEU A 45 4.71 -0.08 -9.79
CA LEU A 45 6.08 0.04 -10.29
C LEU A 45 6.14 -0.13 -11.81
N GLU A 46 5.48 -1.16 -12.34
CA GLU A 46 5.38 -1.42 -13.79
C GLU A 46 4.67 -0.27 -14.54
N ASN A 47 3.73 0.41 -13.88
CA ASN A 47 3.01 1.56 -14.43
C ASN A 47 3.67 2.92 -14.09
N GLY A 48 4.98 2.92 -13.85
CA GLY A 48 5.79 4.15 -13.76
C GLY A 48 5.72 4.90 -12.43
N VAL A 49 5.13 4.32 -11.38
CA VAL A 49 5.22 4.90 -10.02
C VAL A 49 6.62 4.62 -9.48
N ALA A 50 7.33 5.68 -9.08
CA ALA A 50 8.67 5.50 -8.54
C ALA A 50 8.60 4.79 -7.17
N LYS A 51 9.57 3.91 -6.89
CA LYS A 51 9.64 3.13 -5.63
C LYS A 51 9.61 4.02 -4.38
N ASN A 52 10.18 5.22 -4.46
CA ASN A 52 10.20 6.19 -3.37
C ASN A 52 8.85 6.91 -3.15
N GLN A 53 7.88 6.78 -4.05
CA GLN A 53 6.51 7.25 -3.90
C GLN A 53 5.59 6.19 -3.27
N ILE A 54 6.11 4.99 -3.02
CA ILE A 54 5.38 3.87 -2.45
C ILE A 54 5.85 3.67 -1.00
N ILE A 55 4.93 3.89 -0.06
CA ILE A 55 5.14 3.62 1.36
C ILE A 55 4.36 2.34 1.69
N SER A 56 5.05 1.32 2.19
CA SER A 56 4.48 0.03 2.56
C SER A 56 4.88 -0.27 3.99
N ILE A 57 3.90 -0.42 4.89
CA ILE A 57 4.12 -0.65 6.32
C ILE A 57 3.48 -1.97 6.71
N ASN A 58 4.27 -2.88 7.29
CA ASN A 58 3.75 -4.10 7.89
C ASN A 58 3.66 -3.92 9.40
N PHE A 59 2.45 -3.70 9.93
CA PHE A 59 2.24 -3.52 11.37
C PHE A 59 2.46 -4.80 12.19
N GLU A 60 2.64 -5.98 11.56
CA GLU A 60 3.09 -7.20 12.26
C GLU A 60 4.61 -7.24 12.48
N ASP A 61 5.37 -6.31 11.88
CA ASP A 61 6.82 -6.20 12.04
C ASP A 61 7.16 -5.33 13.27
N ILE A 62 8.05 -5.85 14.12
CA ILE A 62 8.42 -5.21 15.39
C ILE A 62 9.12 -3.86 15.17
N ASP A 63 9.83 -3.71 14.05
CA ASP A 63 10.49 -2.45 13.68
C ASP A 63 9.48 -1.31 13.47
N TYR A 64 8.20 -1.63 13.26
CA TYR A 64 7.11 -0.67 13.08
C TYR A 64 6.11 -0.64 14.26
N GLU A 65 6.40 -1.29 15.39
CA GLU A 65 5.51 -1.30 16.56
C GLU A 65 5.16 0.12 17.02
N GLU A 66 6.13 1.03 17.00
CA GLU A 66 5.91 2.44 17.36
C GLU A 66 4.96 3.19 16.43
N LEU A 67 4.77 2.72 15.19
CA LEU A 67 3.86 3.33 14.22
C LEU A 67 2.39 2.97 14.46
N THR A 68 2.09 2.20 15.51
CA THR A 68 0.71 1.99 15.98
C THR A 68 0.10 3.25 16.59
N ASP A 69 0.94 4.18 17.08
CA ASP A 69 0.50 5.52 17.48
C ASP A 69 0.25 6.39 16.23
N TYR A 70 -0.95 6.97 16.13
CA TYR A 70 -1.36 7.71 14.95
C TYR A 70 -0.51 8.97 14.70
N LYS A 71 0.03 9.62 15.74
CA LYS A 71 0.89 10.80 15.57
C LYS A 71 2.24 10.36 15.01
N LYS A 72 2.82 9.30 15.55
CA LYS A 72 4.06 8.72 15.04
C LYS A 72 3.90 8.24 13.60
N LEU A 73 2.79 7.58 13.27
CA LEU A 73 2.47 7.18 11.89
C LEU A 73 2.37 8.37 10.95
N TYR A 74 1.67 9.43 11.37
CA TYR A 74 1.52 10.65 10.57
C TYR A 74 2.88 11.30 10.29
N GLU A 75 3.71 11.49 11.32
CA GLU A 75 5.05 12.07 11.16
C GLU A 75 5.95 11.18 10.29
N TYR A 76 5.89 9.86 10.48
CA TYR A 76 6.61 8.90 9.63
C TYR A 76 6.22 9.05 8.16
N ILE A 77 4.92 9.03 7.85
CA ILE A 77 4.41 9.19 6.49
C ILE A 77 4.85 10.53 5.92
N LYS A 78 4.67 11.63 6.68
CA LYS A 78 5.03 12.99 6.28
C LYS A 78 6.51 13.12 5.95
N SER A 79 7.38 12.49 6.75
CA SER A 79 8.84 12.49 6.53
C SER A 79 9.27 11.79 5.24
N LYS A 80 8.45 10.85 4.74
CA LYS A 80 8.68 10.11 3.50
C LYS A 80 8.04 10.78 2.28
N MET A 81 7.27 11.85 2.48
CA MET A 81 6.66 12.59 1.38
C MET A 81 7.72 13.39 0.62
N ILE A 82 7.84 13.17 -0.69
CA ILE A 82 8.81 13.86 -1.53
C ILE A 82 8.13 15.05 -2.23
N GLY A 83 8.20 16.21 -1.60
CA GLY A 83 7.62 17.47 -2.11
C GLY A 83 6.08 17.44 -2.26
N ASP A 84 5.53 18.33 -3.08
CA ASP A 84 4.09 18.41 -3.38
C ASP A 84 3.59 17.31 -4.36
N LYS A 85 4.34 16.21 -4.53
CA LYS A 85 3.95 15.16 -5.47
C LYS A 85 2.86 14.26 -4.87
N LYS A 86 1.90 13.86 -5.71
CA LYS A 86 0.83 12.91 -5.37
C LYS A 86 1.44 11.62 -4.80
N ILE A 87 0.99 11.23 -3.62
CA ILE A 87 1.37 9.98 -2.95
C ILE A 87 0.20 9.02 -3.01
N THR A 88 0.48 7.77 -3.35
CA THR A 88 -0.52 6.71 -3.34
C THR A 88 -0.33 5.91 -2.06
N TYR A 89 -1.35 5.90 -1.20
CA TYR A 89 -1.37 5.16 0.07
C TYR A 89 -2.01 3.79 -0.13
N PHE A 90 -1.39 2.73 0.41
CA PHE A 90 -1.97 1.39 0.54
C PHE A 90 -1.38 0.68 1.76
#